data_AF-A0A3L9YUR5-F1
#
_entry.id   AF-A0A3L9YUR5-F1
#
_cell.length_a   1.000
_cell.length_b   1.000
_cell.length_c   1.000
_cell.angle_alpha   90.00
_cell.angle_beta   90.00
_cell.angle_gamma   90.00
#
_symmetry.space_group_name_H-M   'P 1'
#
loop_
_entity.id
_entity.type
_entity.pdbx_description
1 polymer ?
#
loop_
_entity_poly.entity_id
_entity_poly.type
_entity_poly.pdbx_seq_one_letter_code
_entity_poly.pdbx_strand_id
1 'polypeptide(L)'
;MVKVVKTGIIISLIGFLAFSCSKKKECASIQPIQPIASFQIVDANGLNLIGDGLTYDFEDIQLFNDALDIPLGINFSQNGDEAAIWFDYFQLISGEAYNLKLNDTETDILRFQFYIEEGNCFDLKLIENVNLNNIQLDLSGTNSNRLFVIVK
;
A
#
# COMPACT_ATOMS: atom_id res chain seq x y z
N MET A 1 -45.44 -16.25 -66.46
CA MET A 1 -45.58 -15.96 -65.01
C MET A 1 -44.19 -15.98 -64.39
N VAL A 2 -43.75 -14.83 -63.90
CA VAL A 2 -42.44 -14.67 -63.26
C VAL A 2 -42.61 -14.96 -61.76
N LYS A 3 -41.80 -15.86 -61.19
CA LYS A 3 -41.60 -15.97 -59.74
C LYS A 3 -40.11 -15.87 -59.43
N VAL A 4 -39.67 -14.64 -59.14
CA VAL A 4 -38.54 -14.32 -58.26
C VAL A 4 -39.13 -14.44 -56.83
N VAL A 5 -38.47 -14.86 -55.75
CA VAL A 5 -37.26 -14.31 -55.14
C VAL A 5 -36.69 -15.30 -54.11
N LYS A 6 -35.36 -15.28 -54.00
CA LYS A 6 -34.49 -15.89 -52.99
C LYS A 6 -34.78 -15.40 -51.56
N THR A 7 -34.86 -16.32 -50.60
CA THR A 7 -34.77 -16.01 -49.16
C THR A 7 -34.07 -17.23 -48.53
N GLY A 8 -32.89 -17.19 -47.90
CA GLY A 8 -32.11 -16.14 -47.28
C GLY A 8 -31.52 -16.78 -46.01
N ILE A 9 -30.31 -17.34 -46.09
CA ILE A 9 -29.54 -17.81 -44.92
C ILE A 9 -29.10 -16.56 -44.16
N ILE A 10 -29.70 -16.25 -43.00
CA ILE A 10 -29.05 -15.52 -41.88
C ILE A 10 -29.87 -15.80 -40.60
N ILE A 11 -29.51 -16.84 -39.82
CA ILE A 11 -29.78 -16.82 -38.37
C ILE A 11 -28.45 -16.45 -37.74
N SER A 12 -28.24 -15.13 -37.71
CA SER A 12 -27.14 -14.43 -37.08
C SER A 12 -27.20 -14.67 -35.58
N LEU A 13 -26.24 -15.42 -35.05
CA LEU A 13 -25.24 -14.97 -34.08
C LEU A 13 -25.65 -13.82 -33.11
N ILE A 14 -26.84 -13.83 -32.53
CA ILE A 14 -27.32 -12.82 -31.56
C ILE A 14 -27.89 -13.53 -30.33
N GLY A 15 -27.02 -14.19 -29.56
CA GLY A 15 -27.45 -14.91 -28.35
C GLY A 15 -26.42 -14.99 -27.23
N PHE A 16 -25.22 -14.43 -27.39
CA PHE A 16 -24.13 -14.56 -26.41
C PHE A 16 -23.54 -13.25 -25.89
N LEU A 17 -24.24 -12.12 -26.09
CA LEU A 17 -23.76 -10.80 -25.61
C LEU A 17 -24.51 -10.26 -24.38
N ALA A 18 -25.43 -11.00 -23.78
CA ALA A 18 -26.30 -10.48 -22.72
C ALA A 18 -25.81 -10.70 -21.27
N PHE A 19 -24.66 -11.35 -21.03
CA PHE A 19 -24.20 -11.68 -19.67
C PHE A 19 -22.98 -10.89 -19.17
N SER A 20 -22.56 -9.82 -19.85
CA SER A 20 -21.42 -9.01 -19.41
C SER A 20 -21.81 -7.55 -19.18
N CYS A 21 -22.71 -7.25 -18.25
CA CYS A 21 -22.88 -5.86 -17.78
C CYS A 21 -23.70 -5.67 -16.48
N SER A 22 -23.55 -6.50 -15.45
CA SER A 22 -24.21 -6.24 -14.14
C SER A 22 -23.29 -5.60 -13.09
N LYS A 23 -21.98 -5.87 -13.08
CA LYS A 23 -21.07 -5.38 -12.01
C LYS A 23 -20.76 -3.87 -12.06
N LYS A 24 -20.95 -3.20 -13.21
CA LYS A 24 -20.51 -1.79 -13.41
C LYS A 24 -21.26 -0.75 -12.58
N LYS A 25 -22.51 -1.03 -12.15
CA LYS A 25 -23.28 -0.09 -11.32
C LYS A 25 -22.91 -0.16 -9.83
N GLU A 26 -22.50 -1.33 -9.34
CA GLU A 26 -22.18 -1.54 -7.92
C GLU A 26 -20.81 -0.94 -7.55
N CYS A 27 -19.84 -0.99 -8.45
CA CYS A 27 -18.52 -0.42 -8.21
C CYS A 27 -18.47 1.12 -8.31
N ALA A 28 -19.45 1.76 -8.95
CA ALA A 28 -19.46 3.22 -9.16
C ALA A 28 -19.62 4.03 -7.85
N SER A 29 -20.13 3.41 -6.79
CA SER A 29 -20.30 4.03 -5.47
C SER A 29 -19.28 3.58 -4.42
N ILE A 30 -18.36 2.67 -4.78
CA ILE A 30 -17.35 2.16 -3.84
C ILE A 30 -16.08 2.99 -4.01
N GLN A 31 -15.51 3.46 -2.91
CA GLN A 31 -14.21 4.11 -2.91
C GLN A 31 -13.10 3.07 -2.63
N PRO A 32 -11.95 3.14 -3.32
CA PRO A 32 -10.83 2.28 -3.02
C PRO A 32 -10.28 2.60 -1.63
N ILE A 33 -9.81 1.55 -0.93
CA ILE A 33 -9.12 1.69 0.35
C ILE A 33 -7.73 2.28 0.07
N GLN A 34 -7.34 3.30 0.82
CA GLN A 34 -5.98 3.86 0.72
C GLN A 34 -4.95 2.90 1.34
N PRO A 35 -3.84 2.62 0.65
CA PRO A 35 -2.77 1.76 1.16
C PRO A 35 -1.94 2.52 2.19
N ILE A 36 -2.37 2.49 3.44
CA ILE A 36 -1.68 3.15 4.56
C ILE A 36 -1.01 2.11 5.44
N ALA A 37 0.24 2.37 5.81
CA ALA A 37 0.97 1.59 6.79
C ALA A 37 1.56 2.52 7.86
N SER A 38 1.94 1.92 8.97
CA SER A 38 2.55 2.62 10.09
C SER A 38 3.72 1.86 10.67
N PHE A 39 4.61 2.60 11.32
CA PHE A 39 5.67 2.01 12.13
C PHE A 39 5.94 2.80 13.40
N GLN A 40 6.48 2.08 14.38
CA GLN A 40 6.96 2.62 15.64
C GLN A 40 8.46 2.31 15.76
N ILE A 41 9.18 3.16 16.50
CA ILE A 41 10.56 2.90 16.89
C ILE A 41 10.61 2.87 18.40
N VAL A 42 11.05 1.74 18.94
CA VAL A 42 11.06 1.47 20.39
C VAL A 42 12.41 0.92 20.82
N ASP A 43 12.71 1.03 22.11
CA ASP A 43 13.87 0.37 22.71
C ASP A 43 13.63 -1.14 22.92
N ALA A 44 14.63 -1.84 23.41
CA ALA A 44 14.54 -3.27 23.76
C ALA A 44 13.45 -3.63 24.80
N ASN A 45 12.92 -2.64 25.55
CA ASN A 45 11.84 -2.83 26.52
C ASN A 45 10.46 -2.45 25.93
N GLY A 46 10.41 -1.97 24.68
CA GLY A 46 9.19 -1.50 24.02
C GLY A 46 8.83 -0.05 24.33
N LEU A 47 9.73 0.74 24.92
CA LEU A 47 9.51 2.17 25.17
C LEU A 47 9.70 2.96 23.88
N ASN A 48 8.73 3.83 23.58
CA ASN A 48 8.78 4.69 22.41
C ASN A 48 10.00 5.62 22.42
N LEU A 49 10.71 5.67 21.28
CA LEU A 49 11.90 6.49 21.10
C LEU A 49 11.65 7.76 20.27
N ILE A 50 10.44 7.91 19.70
CA ILE A 50 10.10 8.99 18.78
C ILE A 50 9.25 10.07 19.46
N GLY A 51 9.68 11.32 19.38
CA GLY A 51 8.90 12.48 19.82
C GLY A 51 9.79 13.63 20.28
N ASP A 52 9.19 14.79 20.50
CA ASP A 52 9.92 16.00 20.91
C ASP A 52 10.78 15.77 22.16
N GLY A 53 12.11 15.86 21.99
CA GLY A 53 13.08 15.70 23.07
C GLY A 53 13.32 14.24 23.49
N LEU A 54 12.88 13.27 22.69
CA LEU A 54 13.26 11.86 22.82
C LEU A 54 14.52 11.55 22.00
N THR A 55 14.80 10.27 21.76
CA THR A 55 15.99 9.84 21.01
C THR A 55 15.92 10.23 19.53
N TYR A 56 14.72 10.21 18.96
CA TYR A 56 14.46 10.59 17.58
C TYR A 56 13.36 11.64 17.53
N ASP A 57 13.69 12.84 17.07
CA ASP A 57 12.70 13.90 16.86
C ASP A 57 11.93 13.66 15.56
N PHE A 58 10.64 14.04 15.53
CA PHE A 58 9.80 13.81 14.35
C PHE A 58 10.34 14.50 13.09
N GLU A 59 10.93 15.68 13.24
CA GLU A 59 11.42 16.49 12.11
C GLU A 59 12.64 15.90 11.38
N ASP A 60 13.38 15.03 12.07
CA ASP A 60 14.58 14.39 11.53
C ASP A 60 14.26 13.13 10.73
N ILE A 61 13.10 12.52 10.99
CA ILE A 61 12.73 11.24 10.39
C ILE A 61 12.28 11.46 8.95
N GLN A 62 12.88 10.71 8.03
CA GLN A 62 12.56 10.79 6.61
C GLN A 62 12.58 9.39 6.01
N LEU A 63 11.61 9.10 5.14
CA LEU A 63 11.59 7.92 4.30
C LEU A 63 11.78 8.35 2.85
N PHE A 64 12.82 7.86 2.17
CA PHE A 64 13.08 8.24 0.78
C PHE A 64 13.70 7.08 0.02
N ASN A 65 13.78 7.21 -1.30
CA ASN A 65 14.52 6.31 -2.17
C ASN A 65 15.44 7.17 -3.00
N ASP A 66 16.70 6.76 -3.20
CA ASP A 66 17.68 7.59 -3.93
C ASP A 66 17.28 7.84 -5.40
N ALA A 67 16.35 7.06 -5.94
CA ALA A 67 15.76 7.27 -7.26
C ALA A 67 14.57 8.26 -7.26
N LEU A 68 14.01 8.59 -6.09
CA LEU A 68 12.95 9.57 -5.92
C LEU A 68 13.55 10.86 -5.36
N ASP A 69 13.55 11.92 -6.16
CA ASP A 69 14.08 13.26 -5.79
C ASP A 69 13.36 13.91 -4.57
N ILE A 70 12.30 13.29 -4.04
CA ILE A 70 11.47 13.84 -2.96
C ILE A 70 11.25 12.76 -1.89
N PRO A 71 11.41 13.09 -0.59
CA PRO A 71 11.01 12.20 0.49
C PRO A 71 9.54 11.78 0.37
N LEU A 72 9.28 10.53 0.69
CA LEU A 72 7.92 9.98 0.76
C LEU A 72 7.17 10.67 1.89
N GLY A 73 5.92 11.05 1.61
CA GLY A 73 5.08 11.74 2.58
C GLY A 73 4.79 10.86 3.80
N ILE A 74 5.33 11.25 4.94
CA ILE A 74 5.06 10.64 6.24
C ILE A 74 4.25 11.60 7.11
N ASN A 75 3.38 11.06 7.95
CA ASN A 75 2.59 11.80 8.93
C ASN A 75 2.87 11.24 10.31
N PHE A 76 2.90 12.11 11.31
CA PHE A 76 3.18 11.73 12.69
C PHE A 76 1.89 11.74 13.50
N SER A 77 1.72 10.73 14.34
CA SER A 77 0.65 10.67 15.33
C SER A 77 1.25 10.31 16.68
N GLN A 78 0.94 11.11 17.69
CA GLN A 78 1.33 10.84 19.08
C GLN A 78 0.08 10.85 19.95
N ASN A 79 -0.09 9.81 20.76
CA ASN A 79 -1.17 9.69 21.73
C ASN A 79 -0.62 9.23 23.07
N GLY A 80 -0.34 10.19 23.97
CA GLY A 80 0.36 9.92 25.22
C GLY A 80 1.79 9.46 24.95
N ASP A 81 2.14 8.30 25.50
CA ASP A 81 3.50 7.73 25.39
C ASP A 81 3.72 6.95 24.08
N GLU A 82 2.68 6.74 23.28
CA GLU A 82 2.76 6.07 21.99
C GLU A 82 2.91 7.09 20.85
N ALA A 83 3.97 6.95 20.05
CA ALA A 83 4.12 7.66 18.78
C ALA A 83 4.20 6.66 17.63
N ALA A 84 3.56 6.98 16.51
CA ALA A 84 3.59 6.20 15.29
C ALA A 84 3.74 7.10 14.07
N ILE A 85 4.48 6.60 13.09
CA ILE A 85 4.68 7.24 11.79
C ILE A 85 3.81 6.52 10.78
N TRP A 86 3.03 7.28 10.03
CA TRP A 86 2.07 6.80 9.04
C TRP A 86 2.50 7.24 7.65
N PHE A 87 2.35 6.37 6.65
CA PHE A 87 2.70 6.70 5.28
C PHE A 87 1.80 5.96 4.29
N ASP A 88 1.54 6.63 3.16
CA ASP A 88 0.93 5.99 1.99
C ASP A 88 2.01 5.22 1.24
N TYR A 89 1.75 3.94 0.93
CA TYR A 89 2.70 3.08 0.22
C TYR A 89 2.31 2.78 -1.23
N PHE A 90 1.36 3.52 -1.80
CA PHE A 90 0.92 3.39 -3.19
C PHE A 90 2.09 3.52 -4.15
N GLN A 91 2.98 4.50 -3.93
CA GLN A 91 4.13 4.80 -4.80
C GLN A 91 5.33 3.88 -4.58
N LEU A 92 5.34 3.06 -3.51
CA LEU A 92 6.48 2.16 -3.26
C LEU A 92 6.53 1.03 -4.29
N ILE A 93 7.70 0.47 -4.53
CA ILE A 93 7.92 -0.62 -5.48
C ILE A 93 8.40 -1.83 -4.69
N SER A 94 7.84 -3.00 -5.01
CA SER A 94 8.19 -4.23 -4.32
C SER A 94 9.67 -4.56 -4.51
N GLY A 95 10.37 -4.84 -3.42
CA GLY A 95 11.78 -5.22 -3.40
C GLY A 95 12.78 -4.06 -3.46
N GLU A 96 12.34 -2.84 -3.76
CA GLU A 96 13.22 -1.67 -3.78
C GLU A 96 13.68 -1.29 -2.37
N ALA A 97 14.85 -0.66 -2.31
CA ALA A 97 15.42 -0.12 -1.08
C ALA A 97 14.90 1.29 -0.81
N TYR A 98 14.48 1.53 0.42
CA TYR A 98 14.08 2.84 0.92
C TYR A 98 14.93 3.18 2.12
N ASN A 99 15.57 4.34 2.08
CA ASN A 99 16.34 4.86 3.20
C ASN A 99 15.38 5.44 4.23
N LEU A 100 15.43 4.92 5.45
CA LEU A 100 14.80 5.47 6.63
C LEU A 100 15.88 6.22 7.42
N LYS A 101 15.97 7.54 7.20
CA LYS A 101 16.81 8.41 8.02
C LYS A 101 16.09 8.66 9.33
N LEU A 102 16.76 8.41 10.46
CA LEU A 102 16.23 8.66 11.80
C LEU A 102 16.78 9.94 12.42
N ASN A 103 18.03 10.26 12.09
CA ASN A 103 18.74 11.49 12.44
C ASN A 103 19.92 11.68 11.47
N ASP A 104 20.78 12.66 11.71
CA ASP A 104 21.94 12.97 10.86
C ASP A 104 23.02 11.88 10.79
N THR A 105 23.02 10.94 11.72
CA THR A 105 24.05 9.89 11.85
C THR A 105 23.53 8.49 11.58
N GLU A 106 22.21 8.30 11.60
CA GLU A 106 21.58 6.99 11.54
C GLU A 106 20.59 6.92 10.37
N THR A 107 20.84 5.95 9.47
CA THR A 107 19.97 5.65 8.35
C THR A 107 19.91 4.13 8.18
N ASP A 108 18.69 3.61 8.14
CA ASP A 108 18.41 2.21 7.86
C ASP A 108 17.89 2.01 6.44
N ILE A 109 17.90 0.77 5.98
CA ILE A 109 17.31 0.37 4.71
C ILE A 109 16.06 -0.47 4.96
N LEU A 110 14.91 0.04 4.53
CA LEU A 110 13.65 -0.67 4.45
C LEU A 110 13.47 -1.28 3.06
N ARG A 111 13.01 -2.53 3.00
CA ARG A 111 12.52 -3.17 1.76
C ARG A 111 11.15 -3.74 2.02
N PHE A 112 10.21 -3.34 1.18
CA PHE A 112 8.82 -3.80 1.24
C PHE A 112 8.58 -4.84 0.16
N GLN A 113 7.92 -5.94 0.51
CA GLN A 113 7.33 -6.84 -0.48
C GLN A 113 5.83 -6.64 -0.48
N PHE A 114 5.28 -6.51 -1.69
CA PHE A 114 3.85 -6.33 -1.90
C PHE A 114 3.28 -7.47 -2.74
N TYR A 115 2.02 -7.78 -2.50
CA TYR A 115 1.21 -8.58 -3.41
C TYR A 115 -0.05 -7.81 -3.78
N ILE A 116 -0.66 -8.19 -4.90
CA ILE A 116 -1.95 -7.65 -5.35
C ILE A 116 -3.03 -8.67 -5.01
N GLU A 117 -3.99 -8.26 -4.20
CA GLU A 117 -5.22 -8.99 -3.97
C GLU A 117 -6.29 -8.49 -4.95
N GLU A 118 -6.71 -9.37 -5.87
CA GLU A 118 -7.75 -9.03 -6.85
C GLU A 118 -9.09 -8.80 -6.15
N GLY A 119 -9.67 -7.63 -6.38
CA GLY A 119 -10.95 -7.26 -5.80
C GLY A 119 -12.07 -7.24 -6.83
N ASN A 120 -13.32 -7.28 -6.35
CA ASN A 120 -14.49 -7.21 -7.23
C ASN A 120 -14.63 -5.85 -7.95
N CYS A 121 -14.10 -4.77 -7.35
CA CYS A 121 -14.18 -3.41 -7.88
C CYS A 121 -12.82 -2.73 -8.02
N PHE A 122 -11.89 -2.99 -7.09
CA PHE A 122 -10.54 -2.46 -7.10
C PHE A 122 -9.60 -3.55 -6.59
N ASP A 123 -8.44 -3.66 -7.22
CA ASP A 123 -7.36 -4.49 -6.71
C ASP A 123 -6.67 -3.77 -5.55
N LEU A 124 -6.25 -4.54 -4.54
CA LEU A 124 -5.61 -4.02 -3.35
C LEU A 124 -4.14 -4.39 -3.37
N LYS A 125 -3.28 -3.37 -3.33
CA LYS A 125 -1.86 -3.56 -3.06
C LYS A 125 -1.66 -3.70 -1.56
N LEU A 126 -1.13 -4.82 -1.11
CA LEU A 126 -0.98 -5.16 0.31
C LEU A 126 0.47 -5.49 0.63
N ILE A 127 0.93 -5.12 1.82
CA ILE A 127 2.26 -5.49 2.32
C ILE A 127 2.25 -6.96 2.74
N GLU A 128 3.14 -7.74 2.12
CA GLU A 128 3.41 -9.14 2.46
C GLU A 128 4.43 -9.23 3.60
N ASN A 129 5.58 -8.55 3.44
CA ASN A 129 6.64 -8.50 4.43
C ASN A 129 7.43 -7.18 4.32
N VAL A 130 8.13 -6.85 5.40
CA VAL A 130 9.03 -5.68 5.48
C VAL A 130 10.34 -6.16 6.07
N ASN A 131 11.46 -5.77 5.45
CA ASN A 131 12.79 -6.02 5.96
C ASN A 131 13.48 -4.71 6.33
N LEU A 132 14.09 -4.66 7.51
CA LEU A 132 14.97 -3.58 7.97
C LEU A 132 16.40 -4.11 7.97
N ASN A 133 17.31 -3.54 7.19
CA ASN A 133 18.72 -3.95 7.12
C ASN A 133 18.89 -5.48 6.92
N ASN A 134 18.01 -6.09 6.11
CA ASN A 134 17.91 -7.53 5.84
C ASN A 134 17.35 -8.41 6.98
N ILE A 135 16.81 -7.81 8.03
CA ILE A 135 16.06 -8.50 9.09
C ILE A 135 14.57 -8.32 8.82
N GLN A 136 13.83 -9.42 8.72
CA GLN A 136 12.38 -9.36 8.54
C GLN A 136 11.72 -8.87 9.83
N LEU A 137 10.87 -7.85 9.70
CA LEU A 137 10.07 -7.31 10.79
C LEU A 137 8.77 -8.10 10.95
N ASP A 138 8.33 -8.23 12.20
CA ASP A 138 7.00 -8.74 12.49
C ASP A 138 5.93 -7.73 12.08
N LEU A 139 4.94 -8.22 11.34
CA LEU A 139 3.80 -7.43 10.91
C LEU A 139 2.58 -7.72 11.78
N SER A 140 1.94 -6.65 12.23
CA SER A 140 0.70 -6.67 12.98
C SER A 140 -0.36 -5.78 12.32
N GLY A 141 -1.58 -5.79 12.84
CA GLY A 141 -2.69 -5.01 12.30
C GLY A 141 -3.44 -5.69 11.15
N THR A 142 -4.29 -4.92 10.47
CA THR A 142 -5.15 -5.40 9.39
C THR A 142 -4.50 -5.19 8.02
N ASN A 143 -5.08 -5.79 6.97
CA ASN A 143 -4.62 -5.55 5.60
C ASN A 143 -4.72 -4.06 5.20
N SER A 144 -5.71 -3.34 5.72
CA SER A 144 -5.94 -1.91 5.47
C SER A 144 -5.07 -0.98 6.32
N ASN A 145 -4.43 -1.51 7.37
CA ASN A 145 -3.55 -0.75 8.24
C ASN A 145 -2.53 -1.70 8.88
N ARG A 146 -1.38 -1.80 8.23
CA ARG A 146 -0.25 -2.59 8.73
C ARG A 146 0.57 -1.77 9.70
N LEU A 147 0.93 -2.37 10.82
CA LEU A 147 1.85 -1.83 11.80
C LEU A 147 3.05 -2.77 11.92
N PHE A 148 4.26 -2.20 11.86
CA PHE A 148 5.50 -2.89 12.19
C PHE A 148 6.28 -2.10 13.24
N VAL A 149 7.06 -2.82 14.05
CA VAL A 149 7.84 -2.23 15.14
C VAL A 149 9.31 -2.38 14.83
N ILE A 150 10.05 -1.27 14.90
CA ILE A 150 11.50 -1.23 14.78
C ILE A 150 12.09 -1.15 16.19
N VAL A 151 12.86 -2.16 16.57
CA VAL A 151 13.56 -2.19 17.86
C VAL A 151 14.98 -1.66 17.67
N LYS A 152 15.39 -0.72 18.51
CA LYS A 152 16.71 -0.10 18.53
C LYS A 152 17.43 -0.33 19.86
#